data_AF-A0A9X6Q889-F1
#
_entry.id   AF-A0A9X6Q889-F1
#
_cell.length_a   1.000
_cell.length_b   1.000
_cell.length_c   1.000
_cell.angle_alpha   90.00
_cell.angle_beta   90.00
_cell.angle_gamma   90.00
#
_symmetry.space_group_name_H-M   'P 1'
#
loop_
_entity.id
_entity.type
_entity.pdbx_description
1 polymer ?
#
loop_
_entity_poly.entity_id
_entity_poly.type
_entity_poly.pdbx_seq_one_letter_code
_entity_poly.pdbx_strand_id
1 'polypeptide(L)'
;MKKRKKGNYGEIKSSDNLLNNQSLKEAGFDLKPVGKSAPSGINDKIVKGIDGLYENANAESKIKYVIDEAKFGSSQLGKTKDGRQMSNDWLKGSETGKSRILKAVEGD
;
A
#
# COMPACT_ATOMS: atom_id res chain seq x y z
N MET A 1 -9.23 4.99 20.12
CA MET A 1 -8.68 5.60 18.87
C MET A 1 -9.78 5.71 17.81
N LYS A 2 -10.00 6.89 17.19
CA LYS A 2 -11.01 7.09 16.13
C LYS A 2 -10.69 6.23 14.89
N LYS A 3 -11.71 5.82 14.11
CA LYS A 3 -11.57 4.94 12.93
C LYS A 3 -10.49 5.41 11.94
N ARG A 4 -10.46 6.71 11.63
CA ARG A 4 -9.41 7.31 10.79
C ARG A 4 -8.01 7.08 11.34
N LYS A 5 -7.80 7.39 12.62
CA LYS A 5 -6.50 7.23 13.27
C LYS A 5 -6.02 5.77 13.26
N LYS A 6 -6.95 4.81 13.32
CA LYS A 6 -6.66 3.36 13.18
C LYS A 6 -6.18 3.01 11.77
N GLY A 7 -6.76 3.59 10.73
CA GLY A 7 -6.32 3.42 9.34
C GLY A 7 -4.89 3.90 9.16
N ASN A 8 -4.65 5.19 9.43
CA ASN A 8 -3.31 5.78 9.32
C ASN A 8 -2.26 5.02 10.16
N TYR A 9 -2.63 4.58 11.38
CA TYR A 9 -1.72 3.78 12.19
C TYR A 9 -1.32 2.46 11.52
N GLY A 10 -2.27 1.78 10.88
CA GLY A 10 -2.01 0.57 10.10
C GLY A 10 -1.04 0.82 8.94
N GLU A 11 -1.30 1.85 8.15
CA GLU A 11 -0.45 2.26 7.01
C GLU A 11 0.99 2.58 7.48
N ILE A 12 1.12 3.36 8.56
CA ILE A 12 2.43 3.72 9.13
C ILE A 12 3.21 2.48 9.57
N LYS A 13 2.56 1.58 10.34
CA LYS A 13 3.24 0.38 10.84
C LYS A 13 3.56 -0.62 9.74
N SER A 14 2.71 -0.73 8.72
CA SER A 14 2.97 -1.59 7.55
C SER A 14 4.18 -1.08 6.77
N SER A 15 4.20 0.22 6.44
CA SER A 15 5.31 0.84 5.72
C SER A 15 6.61 0.76 6.50
N ASP A 16 6.59 1.03 7.80
CA ASP A 16 7.76 0.88 8.68
C ASP A 16 8.30 -0.57 8.66
N ASN A 17 7.41 -1.56 8.74
CA ASN A 17 7.81 -2.96 8.66
C ASN A 17 8.41 -3.32 7.28
N LEU A 18 7.79 -2.89 6.18
CA LEU A 18 8.30 -3.18 4.82
C LEU A 18 9.69 -2.57 4.57
N LEU A 19 9.99 -1.40 5.15
CA LEU A 19 11.25 -0.69 4.91
C LEU A 19 12.36 -1.06 5.91
N ASN A 20 11.99 -1.41 7.15
CA ASN A 20 12.93 -1.55 8.26
C ASN A 20 13.06 -2.98 8.82
N ASN A 21 12.22 -3.93 8.38
CA ASN A 21 12.32 -5.31 8.86
C ASN A 21 13.54 -6.04 8.27
N GLN A 22 14.46 -6.43 9.16
CA GLN A 22 15.71 -7.08 8.79
C GLN A 22 15.50 -8.41 8.05
N SER A 23 14.53 -9.22 8.45
CA SER A 23 14.24 -10.50 7.78
C SER A 23 13.69 -10.31 6.36
N LEU A 24 12.98 -9.22 6.08
CA LEU A 24 12.57 -8.89 4.71
C LEU A 24 13.77 -8.51 3.84
N LYS A 25 14.71 -7.72 4.39
CA LYS A 25 15.96 -7.36 3.71
C LYS A 25 16.80 -8.60 3.40
N GLU A 26 16.96 -9.49 4.38
CA GLU A 26 17.66 -10.77 4.21
C GLU A 26 16.98 -11.70 3.20
N ALA A 27 15.64 -11.65 3.11
CA ALA A 27 14.87 -12.34 2.08
C ALA A 27 14.94 -11.67 0.69
N GLY A 28 15.71 -10.58 0.54
CA GLY A 28 15.94 -9.90 -0.73
C GLY A 28 14.87 -8.88 -1.12
N PHE A 29 14.08 -8.40 -0.17
CA PHE A 29 13.16 -7.27 -0.34
C PHE A 29 13.86 -5.97 0.08
N ASP A 30 14.69 -5.43 -0.83
CA ASP A 30 15.28 -4.10 -0.67
C ASP A 30 14.32 -3.05 -1.26
N LEU A 31 13.30 -2.71 -0.47
CA LEU A 31 12.15 -1.94 -0.95
C LEU A 31 12.38 -0.44 -0.88
N LYS A 32 12.07 0.26 -1.98
CA LYS A 32 12.05 1.72 -2.08
C LYS A 32 10.64 2.19 -2.40
N PRO A 33 10.06 3.13 -1.63
CA PRO A 33 8.73 3.66 -1.93
C PRO A 33 8.68 4.32 -3.31
N VAL A 34 7.58 4.11 -4.03
CA VAL A 34 7.29 4.74 -5.32
C VAL A 34 5.99 5.52 -5.19
N GLY A 35 6.02 6.78 -5.65
CA GLY A 35 4.85 7.65 -5.61
C GLY A 35 4.48 8.08 -4.19
N LYS A 36 3.21 7.94 -3.82
CA LYS A 36 2.69 8.43 -2.55
C LYS A 36 3.32 7.74 -1.34
N SER A 37 3.77 8.52 -0.36
CA SER A 37 4.24 8.02 0.93
C SER A 37 3.09 7.66 1.89
N ALA A 38 3.39 6.77 2.84
CA ALA A 38 2.51 6.52 3.98
C ALA A 38 2.23 7.81 4.77
N PRO A 39 1.11 7.91 5.50
CA PRO A 39 0.79 9.08 6.32
C PRO A 39 1.93 9.42 7.28
N SER A 40 2.23 10.70 7.43
CA SER A 40 3.26 11.17 8.38
C SER A 40 2.79 11.11 9.84
N GLY A 41 1.46 11.11 10.04
CA GLY A 41 0.86 11.04 11.36
C GLY A 41 -0.54 10.44 11.38
N ILE A 42 -0.93 9.97 12.58
CA ILE A 42 -2.25 9.34 12.81
C ILE A 42 -3.43 10.30 12.59
N ASN A 43 -3.19 11.61 12.55
CA ASN A 43 -4.24 12.62 12.40
C ASN A 43 -4.46 13.07 10.95
N ASP A 44 -3.55 12.69 10.04
CA ASP A 44 -3.58 13.06 8.63
C ASP A 44 -4.90 12.65 7.96
N LYS A 45 -5.21 13.31 6.84
CA LYS A 45 -6.39 12.95 6.04
C LYS A 45 -6.22 11.53 5.50
N ILE A 46 -7.29 10.74 5.53
CA ILE A 46 -7.27 9.42 4.85
C ILE A 46 -7.21 9.68 3.36
N VAL A 47 -6.23 9.07 2.71
CA VAL A 47 -6.19 8.96 1.26
C VAL A 47 -6.67 7.57 0.88
N LYS A 48 -7.54 7.49 -0.13
CA LYS A 48 -8.07 6.21 -0.62
C LYS A 48 -7.21 5.72 -1.78
N GLY A 49 -6.97 4.42 -1.84
CA GLY A 49 -6.22 3.79 -2.92
C GLY A 49 -5.41 2.63 -2.38
N ILE A 50 -4.29 2.36 -3.04
CA ILE A 50 -3.20 1.53 -2.51
C ILE A 50 -2.53 2.30 -1.37
N ASP A 51 -2.19 1.61 -0.28
CA ASP A 51 -1.56 2.23 0.88
C ASP A 51 -0.04 2.39 0.68
N GLY A 52 0.61 1.42 0.04
CA GLY A 52 2.02 1.49 -0.33
C GLY A 52 2.34 0.82 -1.67
N LEU A 53 3.21 1.45 -2.46
CA LEU A 53 3.79 0.90 -3.67
C LEU A 53 5.32 1.00 -3.55
N TYR A 54 6.02 -0.09 -3.79
CA TYR A 54 7.45 -0.16 -3.61
C TYR A 54 8.11 -0.84 -4.80
N GLU A 55 9.23 -0.29 -5.25
CA GLU A 55 10.17 -0.97 -6.15
C GLU A 55 11.16 -1.78 -5.31
N ASN A 56 11.47 -2.99 -5.75
CA ASN A 56 12.52 -3.80 -5.14
C ASN A 56 13.85 -3.52 -5.86
N ALA A 57 14.76 -2.84 -5.16
CA ALA A 57 16.07 -2.47 -5.69
C ALA A 57 17.04 -3.66 -5.80
N ASN A 58 16.68 -4.83 -5.25
CA ASN A 58 17.45 -6.05 -5.45
C ASN A 58 17.35 -6.54 -6.91
N ALA A 59 18.41 -6.32 -7.68
CA ALA A 59 18.49 -6.69 -9.09
C ALA A 59 18.27 -8.19 -9.35
N GLU A 60 18.73 -9.05 -8.43
CA GLU A 60 18.63 -10.51 -8.52
C GLU A 60 17.23 -11.04 -8.20
N SER A 61 16.37 -10.22 -7.57
CA SER A 61 15.01 -10.63 -7.24
C SER A 61 14.14 -10.71 -8.48
N LYS A 62 13.33 -11.78 -8.60
CA LYS A 62 12.26 -11.89 -9.60
C LYS A 62 11.07 -10.97 -9.28
N ILE A 63 10.95 -10.53 -8.03
CA ILE A 63 9.90 -9.61 -7.60
C ILE A 63 10.41 -8.18 -7.76
N LYS A 64 9.86 -7.46 -8.73
CA LYS A 64 10.27 -6.09 -9.06
C LYS A 64 9.49 -5.01 -8.31
N TYR A 65 8.23 -5.29 -7.98
CA TYR A 65 7.38 -4.37 -7.25
C TYR A 65 6.59 -5.10 -6.17
N VAL A 66 6.29 -4.37 -5.09
CA VAL A 66 5.39 -4.80 -4.01
C VAL A 66 4.28 -3.77 -3.88
N ILE A 67 3.05 -4.26 -3.82
CA ILE A 67 1.85 -3.45 -3.55
C ILE A 67 1.32 -3.86 -2.19
N ASP A 68 1.11 -2.89 -1.31
CA ASP A 68 0.65 -3.08 0.06
C ASP A 68 -0.72 -2.42 0.30
N GLU A 69 -1.54 -3.10 1.09
CA GLU A 69 -2.82 -2.60 1.60
C GLU A 69 -2.92 -3.02 3.07
N ALA A 70 -2.84 -2.04 3.96
CA ALA A 70 -2.76 -2.25 5.39
C ALA A 70 -4.14 -2.28 6.03
N LYS A 71 -4.36 -3.25 6.92
CA LYS A 71 -5.57 -3.33 7.76
C LYS A 71 -5.16 -3.45 9.22
N PHE A 72 -5.82 -2.67 10.09
CA PHE A 72 -5.55 -2.67 11.51
C PHE A 72 -6.70 -3.27 12.34
N GLY A 73 -6.34 -4.15 13.28
CA GLY A 73 -7.29 -4.83 14.17
C GLY A 73 -8.20 -5.79 13.41
N SER A 74 -9.52 -5.70 13.66
CA SER A 74 -10.52 -6.53 12.97
C SER A 74 -10.88 -6.07 11.55
N SER A 75 -10.21 -5.04 11.03
CA SER A 75 -10.48 -4.53 9.68
C SER A 75 -10.07 -5.56 8.62
N GLN A 76 -10.83 -5.65 7.54
CA GLN A 76 -10.59 -6.60 6.44
C GLN A 76 -10.59 -5.89 5.09
N LEU A 77 -10.08 -6.55 4.05
CA LEU A 77 -10.23 -6.10 2.67
C LEU A 77 -11.71 -6.00 2.30
N GLY A 78 -12.12 -4.86 1.75
CA GLY A 78 -13.49 -4.59 1.34
C GLY A 78 -13.79 -4.96 -0.12
N LYS A 79 -15.07 -5.00 -0.47
CA LYS A 79 -15.54 -5.02 -1.87
C LYS A 79 -15.81 -3.59 -2.33
N THR A 80 -15.41 -3.26 -3.55
CA THR A 80 -15.67 -2.00 -4.23
C THR A 80 -16.43 -2.25 -5.53
N LYS A 81 -16.71 -1.19 -6.31
CA LYS A 81 -17.23 -1.34 -7.67
C LYS A 81 -16.28 -2.17 -8.53
N ASP A 82 -14.99 -1.86 -8.50
CA ASP A 82 -13.95 -2.61 -9.22
C ASP A 82 -13.58 -3.97 -8.56
N GLY A 83 -14.50 -4.58 -7.79
CA GLY A 83 -14.22 -5.84 -7.09
C GLY A 83 -13.51 -5.67 -5.74
N ARG A 84 -13.00 -6.79 -5.21
CA ARG A 84 -12.35 -6.85 -3.89
C ARG A 84 -11.02 -6.09 -3.91
N GLN A 85 -10.72 -5.34 -2.84
CA GLN A 85 -9.41 -4.69 -2.70
C GLN A 85 -8.27 -5.70 -2.94
N MET A 86 -7.21 -5.24 -3.60
CA MET A 86 -6.07 -6.05 -4.08
C MET A 86 -6.36 -7.05 -5.22
N SER A 87 -7.58 -7.12 -5.75
CA SER A 87 -7.82 -7.87 -6.99
C SER A 87 -7.26 -7.13 -8.22
N ASN A 88 -7.06 -7.86 -9.32
CA ASN A 88 -6.64 -7.27 -10.58
C ASN A 88 -7.61 -6.18 -11.06
N ASP A 89 -8.92 -6.44 -10.98
CA ASP A 89 -9.95 -5.48 -11.38
C ASP A 89 -9.87 -4.21 -10.54
N TRP A 90 -9.61 -4.35 -9.23
CA TRP A 90 -9.48 -3.23 -8.32
C TRP A 90 -8.25 -2.39 -8.62
N LEU A 91 -7.09 -3.04 -8.78
CA LEU A 91 -5.83 -2.39 -9.10
C LEU A 91 -5.92 -1.61 -10.42
N LYS A 92 -6.56 -2.19 -11.44
CA LYS A 92 -6.72 -1.61 -12.78
C LYS A 92 -7.91 -0.66 -12.91
N GLY A 93 -8.86 -0.71 -11.98
CA GLY A 93 -10.10 0.05 -12.05
C GLY A 93 -11.01 -0.40 -13.19
N SER A 94 -11.15 -1.71 -13.40
CA SER A 94 -11.79 -2.26 -14.61
C SER A 94 -13.26 -1.87 -14.82
N GLU A 95 -14.00 -1.53 -13.76
CA GLU A 95 -15.39 -1.07 -13.90
C GLU A 95 -15.48 0.46 -13.97
N THR A 96 -14.68 1.16 -13.16
CA THR A 96 -14.78 2.61 -12.99
C THR A 96 -13.84 3.42 -13.88
N GLY A 97 -12.90 2.77 -14.56
CA GLY A 97 -11.79 3.41 -15.30
C GLY A 97 -10.72 4.05 -14.41
N LYS A 98 -10.81 3.89 -13.08
CA LYS A 98 -9.91 4.55 -12.11
C LYS A 98 -8.80 3.60 -11.68
N SER A 99 -7.72 3.54 -12.45
CA SER A 99 -6.54 2.75 -12.10
C SER A 99 -5.90 3.25 -10.81
N ARG A 100 -5.78 2.36 -9.84
CA ARG A 100 -5.18 2.67 -8.53
C ARG A 100 -3.67 2.62 -8.57
N ILE A 101 -3.11 1.82 -9.48
CA ILE A 101 -1.66 1.84 -9.75
C ILE A 101 -1.26 3.19 -10.33
N LEU A 102 -1.97 3.69 -11.36
CA LEU A 102 -1.69 5.01 -11.94
C LEU A 102 -1.85 6.12 -10.89
N LYS A 103 -2.94 6.06 -10.13
CA LYS A 103 -3.15 7.00 -9.02
C LYS A 103 -2.02 6.98 -7.98
N ALA A 104 -1.46 5.81 -7.68
CA ALA A 104 -0.39 5.69 -6.69
C ALA A 104 0.93 6.32 -7.17
N VAL A 105 1.22 6.29 -8.47
CA VAL A 105 2.45 6.86 -9.05
C VAL A 105 2.35 8.33 -9.43
N GLU A 106 1.17 8.81 -9.84
CA GLU A 106 1.00 10.20 -10.30
C GLU A 106 0.90 11.23 -9.16
N GLY A 107 0.58 10.79 -7.93
CA GLY A 107 0.23 11.68 -6.84
C GLY A 107 -1.14 12.35 -7.05
N ASP A 108 -1.78 12.79 -5.97
CA ASP A 108 -3.01 13.62 -6.01
C ASP A 108 -2.62 15.11 -6.01
#